data_AF-A0A1E4T792-F1
#
_entry.id   AF-A0A1E4T792-F1
#
_cell.length_a   1.000
_cell.length_b   1.000
_cell.length_c   1.000
_cell.angle_alpha   90.00
_cell.angle_beta   90.00
_cell.angle_gamma   90.00
#
_symmetry.space_group_name_H-M   'P 1'
#
loop_
_entity.id
_entity.type
_entity.pdbx_description
1 polymer ?
#
loop_
_entity_poly.entity_id
_entity_poly.type
_entity_poly.pdbx_seq_one_letter_code
_entity_poly.pdbx_strand_id
1 'polypeptide(L)'
;MTESIKGLFETYSQRLELAVDTIITEYCSDHDIRYDPSHESDVMKLTIDTQFEDLNIETLPYKGKAASTFFSNLISLQLVSVLPTEDQDLLLNKILAILDISIHLAFTKFPIEDIQAFPMQTLNTIMLTCSLNFVVEQFGAVFFDPRNLQRRLRLTLNNKLTGKNKPGSTLLQIGNNILPRLTNQLREHDIFATRLNGFIFDSFDISDRLLLTADWKLNDFQKTYLNLSKTKKWPISNTTNTRIQRGLLETIYGDYLKVSLYFTSDFSTLIDELNFFKNQKYRGQQPTFIFHMNNILRSLKETDKKYAAVPDAKLEPKKAIKPEEIAIIAEEYATKVYDCDWILDSDDFVEQFKIPKNRRIIALQLYIMLSFLYNYNENKWTSIMNDINSKHKKFKAPDFGCSKLDNDLIKDTISDMLTSIETHYRTTDLEFYKLMRYVVSYGEHEWKYLKLKQFNHPATNDLISLSDFKKRKAEEHLEKCHDVKRPYTHKMGTAKLTKIWSIKTGLDEIKNKQVDAEEKLDSYRDDLYFIFGNLEGKKQELETATEDKKSKAAKELNDLKQEKDLLNWKSLRLARSLGYWTRFSQVNENVGLDGLFDADLILKEQNN
;
A
#
# COMPACT_ATOMS: atom_id res chain seq x y z
N MET A 1 30.34 -32.05 -30.56
CA MET A 1 29.58 -32.77 -29.53
C MET A 1 29.69 -34.25 -29.88
N THR A 2 30.32 -35.09 -29.05
CA THR A 2 30.48 -36.54 -29.33
C THR A 2 29.11 -37.24 -29.27
N GLU A 3 28.91 -38.33 -30.02
CA GLU A 3 27.61 -39.05 -30.10
C GLU A 3 27.05 -39.45 -28.72
N SER A 4 27.92 -39.75 -27.75
CA SER A 4 27.55 -40.05 -26.36
C SER A 4 26.88 -38.88 -25.61
N ILE A 5 27.30 -37.63 -25.88
CA ILE A 5 26.71 -36.43 -25.24
C ILE A 5 25.33 -36.13 -25.84
N LYS A 6 25.16 -36.38 -27.14
CA LYS A 6 23.89 -36.19 -27.83
C LYS A 6 22.81 -37.14 -27.28
N GLY A 7 23.16 -38.42 -27.07
CA GLY A 7 22.26 -39.40 -26.46
C GLY A 7 21.88 -39.07 -25.01
N LEU A 8 22.84 -38.56 -24.21
CA LEU A 8 22.54 -38.04 -22.86
C LEU A 8 21.58 -36.86 -22.91
N PHE A 9 21.80 -35.90 -23.81
CA PHE A 9 20.96 -34.71 -23.95
C PHE A 9 19.52 -35.06 -24.36
N GLU A 10 19.33 -35.96 -25.32
CA GLU A 10 18.01 -36.44 -25.74
C GLU A 10 17.28 -37.15 -24.59
N THR A 11 18.00 -38.01 -23.85
CA THR A 11 17.44 -38.74 -22.70
C THR A 11 16.92 -37.79 -21.61
N TYR A 12 17.76 -36.86 -21.14
CA TYR A 12 17.36 -35.95 -20.06
C TYR A 12 16.38 -34.87 -20.54
N SER A 13 16.35 -34.56 -21.83
CA SER A 13 15.31 -33.71 -22.40
C SER A 13 13.93 -34.37 -22.27
N GLN A 14 13.79 -35.65 -22.65
CA GLN A 14 12.53 -36.39 -22.51
C GLN A 14 12.10 -36.52 -21.04
N ARG A 15 13.07 -36.72 -20.13
CA ARG A 15 12.77 -36.79 -18.70
C ARG A 15 12.37 -35.45 -18.10
N LEU A 16 12.91 -34.33 -18.60
CA LEU A 16 12.44 -33.01 -18.22
C LEU A 16 11.00 -32.78 -18.69
N GLU A 17 10.67 -33.17 -19.92
CA GLU A 17 9.30 -33.11 -20.45
C GLU A 17 8.34 -33.92 -19.56
N LEU A 18 8.71 -35.15 -19.23
CA LEU A 18 7.91 -36.02 -18.38
C LEU A 18 7.77 -35.45 -16.95
N ALA A 19 8.82 -34.84 -16.40
CA ALA A 19 8.75 -34.14 -15.12
C ALA A 19 7.75 -32.97 -15.17
N VAL A 20 7.81 -32.13 -16.21
CA VAL A 20 6.90 -30.99 -16.41
C VAL A 20 5.46 -31.45 -16.54
N ASP A 21 5.20 -32.46 -17.37
CA ASP A 21 3.84 -32.96 -17.56
C ASP A 21 3.29 -33.61 -16.27
N THR A 22 4.10 -34.39 -15.55
CA THR A 22 3.73 -34.97 -14.25
C THR A 22 3.41 -33.89 -13.21
N ILE A 23 4.22 -32.83 -13.16
CA ILE A 23 3.99 -31.66 -12.30
C ILE A 23 2.64 -30.99 -12.62
N ILE A 24 2.30 -30.88 -13.90
CA ILE A 24 1.05 -30.25 -14.31
C ILE A 24 -0.15 -31.14 -14.01
N THR A 25 -0.05 -32.44 -14.25
CA THR A 25 -1.17 -33.36 -14.04
C THR A 25 -1.41 -33.67 -12.57
N GLU A 26 -0.34 -33.93 -11.80
CA GLU A 26 -0.45 -34.39 -10.42
C GLU A 26 -0.54 -33.23 -9.44
N TYR A 27 0.34 -32.24 -9.54
CA TYR A 27 0.35 -31.14 -8.56
C TYR A 27 -0.62 -30.02 -8.92
N CYS A 28 -0.70 -29.62 -10.19
CA CYS A 28 -1.59 -28.51 -10.57
C CYS A 28 -3.09 -28.90 -10.52
N SER A 29 -3.41 -30.16 -10.24
CA SER A 29 -4.77 -30.63 -9.95
C SER A 29 -5.28 -30.13 -8.60
N ASP A 30 -4.38 -30.01 -7.61
CA ASP A 30 -4.70 -29.67 -6.22
C ASP A 30 -4.11 -28.31 -5.79
N HIS A 31 -3.13 -27.78 -6.52
CA HIS A 31 -2.38 -26.58 -6.17
C HIS A 31 -2.25 -25.63 -7.36
N ASP A 32 -2.27 -24.32 -7.11
CA ASP A 32 -2.03 -23.33 -8.17
C ASP A 32 -0.54 -22.98 -8.21
N ILE A 33 0.20 -23.55 -9.17
CA ILE A 33 1.63 -23.26 -9.38
C ILE A 33 1.89 -21.77 -9.58
N ARG A 34 0.90 -20.96 -9.95
CA ARG A 34 1.05 -19.51 -10.05
C ARG A 34 1.36 -18.87 -8.71
N TYR A 35 0.91 -19.45 -7.60
CA TYR A 35 1.05 -18.85 -6.26
C TYR A 35 1.71 -19.76 -5.24
N ASP A 36 1.84 -21.05 -5.54
CA ASP A 36 2.56 -22.02 -4.72
C ASP A 36 3.80 -22.52 -5.50
N PRO A 37 5.04 -22.22 -5.03
CA PRO A 37 6.25 -22.60 -5.73
C PRO A 37 6.44 -24.11 -5.76
N SER A 38 6.44 -24.68 -6.97
CA SER A 38 6.51 -26.14 -7.12
C SER A 38 7.78 -26.78 -6.55
N HIS A 39 8.89 -26.06 -6.53
CA HIS A 39 10.15 -26.55 -5.97
C HIS A 39 10.14 -26.72 -4.44
N GLU A 40 9.11 -26.23 -3.74
CA GLU A 40 8.94 -26.40 -2.30
C GLU A 40 8.06 -27.60 -1.93
N SER A 41 7.28 -28.14 -2.89
CA SER A 41 6.39 -29.28 -2.71
C SER A 41 7.12 -30.62 -2.67
N ASP A 42 6.79 -31.48 -1.71
CA ASP A 42 7.42 -32.80 -1.54
C ASP A 42 7.12 -33.74 -2.71
N VAL A 43 5.91 -33.67 -3.27
CA VAL A 43 5.51 -34.45 -4.46
C VAL A 43 6.45 -34.12 -5.63
N MET A 44 6.73 -32.84 -5.82
CA MET A 44 7.48 -32.36 -6.99
C MET A 44 8.98 -32.54 -6.82
N LYS A 45 9.50 -32.35 -5.61
CA LYS A 45 10.89 -32.73 -5.30
C LYS A 45 11.11 -34.20 -5.63
N LEU A 46 10.22 -35.08 -5.20
CA LEU A 46 10.30 -36.51 -5.49
C LEU A 46 10.25 -36.79 -7.01
N THR A 47 9.33 -36.15 -7.75
CA THR A 47 9.25 -36.28 -9.21
C THR A 47 10.56 -35.87 -9.88
N ILE A 48 11.10 -34.70 -9.56
CA ILE A 48 12.35 -34.20 -10.16
C ILE A 48 13.54 -35.06 -9.73
N ASP A 49 13.59 -35.48 -8.46
CA ASP A 49 14.68 -36.28 -7.94
C ASP A 49 14.73 -37.65 -8.62
N THR A 50 13.57 -38.26 -8.86
CA THR A 50 13.45 -39.54 -9.59
C THR A 50 13.89 -39.40 -11.04
N GLN A 51 13.44 -38.35 -11.75
CA GLN A 51 13.76 -38.18 -13.18
C GLN A 51 15.26 -37.91 -13.46
N PHE A 52 15.99 -37.42 -12.47
CA PHE A 52 17.41 -37.07 -12.60
C PHE A 52 18.32 -37.89 -11.67
N GLU A 53 17.87 -39.02 -11.11
CA GLU A 53 18.58 -39.80 -10.08
C GLU A 53 19.96 -40.31 -10.55
N ASP A 54 20.04 -40.79 -11.78
CA ASP A 54 21.22 -41.33 -12.45
C ASP A 54 22.12 -40.25 -13.07
N LEU A 55 21.74 -38.97 -13.00
CA LEU A 55 22.55 -37.88 -13.53
C LEU A 55 23.70 -37.55 -12.59
N ASN A 56 24.87 -38.13 -12.85
CA ASN A 56 26.09 -37.77 -12.14
C ASN A 56 26.82 -36.61 -12.84
N ILE A 57 26.64 -35.40 -12.32
CA ILE A 57 27.26 -34.18 -12.84
C ILE A 57 28.79 -34.22 -12.79
N GLU A 58 29.39 -34.91 -11.81
CA GLU A 58 30.84 -35.01 -11.68
C GLU A 58 31.45 -35.87 -12.80
N THR A 59 30.66 -36.76 -13.39
CA THR A 59 31.06 -37.61 -14.52
C THR A 59 30.77 -37.01 -15.88
N LEU A 60 30.07 -35.86 -15.95
CA LEU A 60 29.92 -35.14 -17.21
C LEU A 60 31.34 -34.77 -17.71
N PRO A 61 31.66 -34.99 -18.99
CA PRO A 61 33.02 -34.87 -19.53
C PRO A 61 33.65 -33.47 -19.46
N TYR A 62 33.00 -32.51 -18.79
CA TYR A 62 33.41 -31.11 -18.74
C TYR A 62 33.03 -30.49 -17.38
N LYS A 63 34.03 -30.20 -16.54
CA LYS A 63 33.84 -29.55 -15.24
C LYS A 63 33.26 -28.12 -15.38
N GLY A 64 32.37 -27.76 -14.44
CA GLY A 64 31.93 -26.39 -14.16
C GLY A 64 31.06 -25.72 -15.24
N LYS A 65 31.63 -24.78 -16.01
CA LYS A 65 30.92 -23.95 -17.03
C LYS A 65 30.13 -24.74 -18.07
N ALA A 66 30.50 -25.99 -18.33
CA ALA A 66 29.82 -26.84 -19.29
C ALA A 66 28.55 -27.50 -18.71
N ALA A 67 28.48 -27.74 -17.40
CA ALA A 67 27.27 -28.24 -16.74
C ALA A 67 26.14 -27.20 -16.79
N SER A 68 26.44 -25.93 -16.48
CA SER A 68 25.47 -24.83 -16.68
C SER A 68 25.01 -24.74 -18.13
N THR A 69 25.93 -24.84 -19.09
CA THR A 69 25.59 -24.83 -20.53
C THR A 69 24.72 -26.03 -20.93
N PHE A 70 25.00 -27.23 -20.40
CA PHE A 70 24.20 -28.44 -20.64
C PHE A 70 22.75 -28.24 -20.21
N PHE A 71 22.56 -27.81 -18.95
CA PHE A 71 21.23 -27.54 -18.42
C PHE A 71 20.52 -26.39 -19.14
N SER A 72 21.23 -25.30 -19.46
CA SER A 72 20.68 -24.18 -20.24
C SER A 72 20.18 -24.59 -21.61
N ASN A 73 20.92 -25.46 -22.30
CA ASN A 73 20.50 -25.99 -23.59
C ASN A 73 19.27 -26.89 -23.44
N LEU A 74 19.24 -27.73 -22.41
CA LEU A 74 18.16 -28.69 -22.16
C LEU A 74 16.84 -27.96 -21.87
N ILE A 75 16.89 -26.90 -21.06
CA ILE A 75 15.72 -26.03 -20.84
C ILE A 75 15.36 -25.22 -22.09
N SER A 76 16.34 -24.72 -22.84
CA SER A 76 16.03 -23.97 -24.06
C SER A 76 15.29 -24.85 -25.07
N LEU A 77 15.65 -26.12 -25.19
CA LEU A 77 14.94 -27.09 -26.03
C LEU A 77 13.50 -27.32 -25.54
N GLN A 78 13.32 -27.50 -24.23
CA GLN A 78 11.98 -27.68 -23.64
C GLN A 78 11.12 -26.42 -23.70
N LEU A 79 11.70 -25.23 -23.60
CA LEU A 79 10.94 -24.01 -23.82
C LEU A 79 10.46 -23.93 -25.27
N VAL A 80 11.30 -24.29 -26.24
CA VAL A 80 10.92 -24.31 -27.66
C VAL A 80 9.81 -25.33 -27.95
N SER A 81 9.81 -26.50 -27.30
CA SER A 81 8.75 -27.51 -27.48
C SER A 81 7.42 -27.06 -26.87
N VAL A 82 7.43 -26.23 -25.83
CA VAL A 82 6.23 -25.75 -25.14
C VAL A 82 5.59 -24.52 -25.80
N LEU A 83 6.36 -23.68 -26.50
CA LEU A 83 5.87 -22.45 -27.15
C LEU A 83 4.69 -22.63 -28.14
N PRO A 84 4.54 -23.74 -28.89
CA PRO A 84 3.39 -23.96 -29.78
C PRO A 84 2.05 -24.18 -29.05
N THR A 85 2.02 -24.21 -27.72
CA THR A 85 0.79 -24.43 -26.94
C THR A 85 -0.19 -23.27 -27.14
N GLU A 86 -1.37 -23.55 -27.70
CA GLU A 86 -2.41 -22.53 -27.96
C GLU A 86 -3.07 -22.02 -26.68
N ASP A 87 -3.16 -22.86 -25.65
CA ASP A 87 -3.68 -22.49 -24.33
C ASP A 87 -2.63 -21.70 -23.53
N GLN A 88 -2.89 -20.41 -23.34
CA GLN A 88 -1.99 -19.51 -22.61
C GLN A 88 -1.86 -19.85 -21.13
N ASP A 89 -2.91 -20.41 -20.52
CA ASP A 89 -2.90 -20.80 -19.10
C ASP A 89 -2.04 -22.05 -18.89
N LEU A 90 -2.17 -23.03 -19.78
CA LEU A 90 -1.32 -24.21 -19.80
C LEU A 90 0.14 -23.86 -20.12
N LEU A 91 0.36 -22.96 -21.08
CA LEU A 91 1.68 -22.43 -21.43
C LEU A 91 2.36 -21.78 -20.21
N LEU A 92 1.62 -20.94 -19.46
CA LEU A 92 2.11 -20.31 -18.24
C LEU A 92 2.50 -21.33 -17.17
N ASN A 93 1.65 -22.33 -16.93
CA ASN A 93 1.93 -23.38 -15.96
C ASN A 93 3.17 -24.20 -16.35
N LYS A 94 3.32 -24.56 -17.64
CA LYS A 94 4.52 -25.24 -18.17
C LYS A 94 5.78 -24.40 -17.98
N ILE A 95 5.73 -23.11 -18.28
CA ILE A 95 6.88 -22.20 -18.12
C ILE A 95 7.27 -22.03 -16.64
N LEU A 96 6.29 -21.90 -15.73
CA LEU A 96 6.54 -21.81 -14.29
C LEU A 96 7.14 -23.10 -13.74
N ALA A 97 6.63 -24.26 -14.16
CA ALA A 97 7.20 -25.56 -13.81
C ALA A 97 8.66 -25.69 -14.28
N ILE A 98 8.97 -25.30 -15.52
CA ILE A 98 10.35 -25.31 -16.04
C ILE A 98 11.26 -24.41 -15.19
N LEU A 99 10.80 -23.22 -14.82
CA LEU A 99 11.56 -22.31 -13.96
C LEU A 99 11.81 -22.90 -12.58
N ASP A 100 10.79 -23.46 -11.94
CA ASP A 100 10.93 -24.07 -10.61
C ASP A 100 11.79 -25.34 -10.63
N ILE A 101 11.68 -26.19 -11.66
CA ILE A 101 12.59 -27.33 -11.86
C ILE A 101 14.02 -26.83 -11.95
N SER A 102 14.28 -25.74 -12.68
CA SER A 102 15.62 -25.16 -12.77
C SER A 102 16.15 -24.71 -11.41
N ILE A 103 15.31 -24.10 -10.58
CA ILE A 103 15.62 -23.68 -9.21
C ILE A 103 15.94 -24.90 -8.34
N HIS A 104 15.11 -25.94 -8.35
CA HIS A 104 15.32 -27.16 -7.57
C HIS A 104 16.63 -27.87 -7.98
N LEU A 105 16.86 -28.02 -9.28
CA LEU A 105 18.09 -28.64 -9.78
C LEU A 105 19.34 -27.88 -9.33
N ALA A 106 19.33 -26.54 -9.38
CA ALA A 106 20.50 -25.73 -9.08
C ALA A 106 20.78 -25.52 -7.59
N PHE A 107 19.74 -25.47 -6.74
CA PHE A 107 19.89 -25.12 -5.33
C PHE A 107 19.63 -26.27 -4.36
N THR A 108 18.88 -27.30 -4.78
CA THR A 108 18.53 -28.44 -3.93
C THR A 108 19.32 -29.69 -4.35
N LYS A 109 19.15 -30.13 -5.59
CA LYS A 109 19.71 -31.39 -6.06
C LYS A 109 21.21 -31.31 -6.35
N PHE A 110 21.64 -30.23 -7.00
CA PHE A 110 23.03 -30.03 -7.40
C PHE A 110 23.56 -28.65 -6.96
N PRO A 111 23.82 -28.45 -5.66
CA PRO A 111 24.21 -27.15 -5.08
C PRO A 111 25.68 -26.79 -5.37
N ILE A 112 26.10 -26.87 -6.63
CA ILE A 112 27.44 -26.52 -7.10
C ILE A 112 27.40 -25.05 -7.58
N GLU A 113 28.35 -24.22 -7.16
CA GLU A 113 28.40 -22.78 -7.50
C GLU A 113 28.25 -22.51 -9.00
N ASP A 114 28.86 -23.35 -9.85
CA ASP A 114 28.81 -23.22 -11.31
C ASP A 114 27.41 -23.42 -11.91
N ILE A 115 26.50 -24.10 -11.20
CA ILE A 115 25.12 -24.40 -11.65
C ILE A 115 24.13 -23.36 -11.13
N GLN A 116 24.45 -22.62 -10.07
CA GLN A 116 23.57 -21.59 -9.49
C GLN A 116 23.25 -20.45 -10.47
N ALA A 117 24.03 -20.30 -11.54
CA ALA A 117 23.77 -19.35 -12.62
C ALA A 117 22.66 -19.79 -13.60
N PHE A 118 22.33 -21.07 -13.65
CA PHE A 118 21.41 -21.66 -14.62
C PHE A 118 19.95 -21.18 -14.47
N PRO A 119 19.35 -21.09 -13.27
CA PRO A 119 17.97 -20.60 -13.12
C PRO A 119 17.74 -19.19 -13.67
N MET A 120 18.72 -18.30 -13.53
CA MET A 120 18.66 -16.95 -14.11
C MET A 120 18.78 -16.99 -15.64
N GLN A 121 19.53 -17.95 -16.20
CA GLN A 121 19.56 -18.18 -17.64
C GLN A 121 18.21 -18.72 -18.15
N THR A 122 17.55 -19.60 -17.40
CA THR A 122 16.17 -20.04 -17.68
C THR A 122 15.22 -18.85 -17.76
N LEU A 123 15.25 -17.96 -16.76
CA LEU A 123 14.46 -16.72 -16.77
C LEU A 123 14.76 -15.87 -18.01
N ASN A 124 16.05 -15.68 -18.33
CA ASN A 124 16.44 -14.92 -19.52
C ASN A 124 15.91 -15.55 -20.81
N THR A 125 15.97 -16.88 -20.94
CA THR A 125 15.43 -17.58 -22.10
C THR A 125 13.91 -17.39 -22.19
N ILE A 126 13.17 -17.60 -21.10
CA ILE A 126 11.71 -17.38 -21.04
C ILE A 126 11.36 -15.98 -21.53
N MET A 127 12.05 -14.97 -21.00
CA MET A 127 11.81 -13.57 -21.33
C MET A 127 12.14 -13.18 -22.78
N LEU A 128 13.06 -13.90 -23.42
CA LEU A 128 13.50 -13.61 -24.79
C LEU A 128 12.72 -14.40 -25.85
N THR A 129 12.33 -15.64 -25.54
CA THR A 129 11.68 -16.54 -26.50
C THR A 129 10.16 -16.40 -26.54
N CYS A 130 9.54 -16.05 -25.41
CA CYS A 130 8.10 -15.82 -25.36
C CYS A 130 7.71 -14.49 -26.02
N SER A 131 6.45 -14.39 -26.46
CA SER A 131 5.92 -13.12 -26.99
C SER A 131 5.93 -12.04 -25.91
N LEU A 132 6.17 -10.78 -26.30
CA LEU A 132 6.27 -9.68 -25.34
C LEU A 132 4.97 -9.50 -24.54
N ASN A 133 3.82 -9.64 -25.20
CA ASN A 133 2.51 -9.54 -24.54
C ASN A 133 2.34 -10.64 -23.47
N PHE A 134 2.70 -11.89 -23.77
CA PHE A 134 2.66 -12.97 -22.80
C PHE A 134 3.59 -12.69 -21.61
N VAL A 135 4.81 -12.22 -21.88
CA VAL A 135 5.79 -11.88 -20.84
C VAL A 135 5.27 -10.79 -19.92
N VAL A 136 4.63 -9.76 -20.46
CA VAL A 136 4.15 -8.61 -19.70
C VAL A 136 2.86 -8.91 -18.94
N GLU A 137 1.85 -9.43 -19.63
CA GLU A 137 0.48 -9.55 -19.12
C GLU A 137 0.25 -10.82 -18.32
N GLN A 138 0.89 -11.93 -18.69
CA GLN A 138 0.66 -13.24 -18.06
C GLN A 138 1.80 -13.60 -17.11
N PHE A 139 3.00 -13.83 -17.67
CA PHE A 139 4.15 -14.29 -16.88
C PHE A 139 4.59 -13.24 -15.86
N GLY A 140 4.75 -11.98 -16.28
CA GLY A 140 5.19 -10.88 -15.42
C GLY A 140 4.20 -10.55 -14.31
N ALA A 141 2.90 -10.65 -14.59
CA ALA A 141 1.85 -10.45 -13.58
C ALA A 141 1.98 -11.44 -12.43
N VAL A 142 2.23 -12.72 -12.74
CA VAL A 142 2.44 -13.78 -11.74
C VAL A 142 3.82 -13.69 -11.12
N PHE A 143 4.89 -13.62 -11.90
CA PHE A 143 6.28 -13.65 -11.42
C PHE A 143 6.60 -12.50 -10.45
N PHE A 144 6.03 -11.31 -10.66
CA PHE A 144 6.20 -10.15 -9.78
C PHE A 144 5.14 -10.02 -8.68
N ASP A 145 4.19 -10.96 -8.57
CA ASP A 145 3.22 -10.98 -7.47
C ASP A 145 3.94 -11.11 -6.11
N PRO A 146 3.53 -10.40 -5.06
CA PRO A 146 4.10 -10.53 -3.72
C PRO A 146 4.14 -11.96 -3.18
N ARG A 147 3.14 -12.79 -3.53
CA ARG A 147 3.07 -14.21 -3.12
C ARG A 147 4.24 -15.02 -3.66
N ASN A 148 4.83 -14.60 -4.78
CA ASN A 148 5.95 -15.28 -5.45
C ASN A 148 7.34 -14.77 -5.03
N LEU A 149 7.45 -14.15 -3.85
CA LEU A 149 8.71 -13.61 -3.36
C LEU A 149 9.82 -14.67 -3.28
N GLN A 150 9.51 -15.91 -2.89
CA GLN A 150 10.50 -16.97 -2.73
C GLN A 150 11.26 -17.29 -4.02
N ARG A 151 10.54 -17.43 -5.15
CA ARG A 151 11.16 -17.63 -6.48
C ARG A 151 12.18 -16.53 -6.79
N ARG A 152 11.80 -15.27 -6.55
CA ARG A 152 12.68 -14.11 -6.80
C ARG A 152 13.89 -14.09 -5.87
N LEU A 153 13.71 -14.42 -4.59
CA LEU A 153 14.83 -14.50 -3.63
C LEU A 153 15.82 -15.61 -3.99
N ARG A 154 15.35 -16.78 -4.43
CA ARG A 154 16.22 -17.88 -4.90
C ARG A 154 17.03 -17.48 -6.12
N LEU A 155 16.40 -16.84 -7.11
CA LEU A 155 17.07 -16.37 -8.33
C LEU A 155 18.14 -15.31 -8.04
N THR A 156 17.96 -14.51 -6.99
CA THR A 156 18.85 -13.40 -6.63
C THR A 156 19.87 -13.76 -5.54
N LEU A 157 19.94 -15.03 -5.16
CA LEU A 157 20.78 -15.51 -4.06
C LEU A 157 20.54 -14.70 -2.77
N ASN A 158 19.27 -14.40 -2.48
CA ASN A 158 18.81 -13.53 -1.42
C ASN A 158 19.37 -12.09 -1.55
N ASN A 159 19.23 -11.49 -2.73
CA ASN A 159 19.66 -10.11 -3.05
C ASN A 159 21.16 -9.86 -2.84
N LYS A 160 22.00 -10.84 -3.19
CA LYS A 160 23.46 -10.76 -3.06
C LYS A 160 24.17 -10.88 -4.41
N LEU A 161 23.51 -10.46 -5.49
CA LEU A 161 24.10 -10.56 -6.82
C LEU A 161 25.24 -9.56 -7.00
N THR A 162 26.18 -9.93 -7.88
CA THR A 162 27.23 -9.03 -8.37
C THR A 162 27.10 -8.92 -9.89
N GLY A 163 27.04 -7.71 -10.42
CA GLY A 163 26.76 -7.45 -11.84
C GLY A 163 27.82 -8.02 -12.78
N LYS A 164 29.05 -8.21 -12.31
CA LYS A 164 30.16 -8.74 -13.12
C LYS A 164 30.07 -10.25 -13.34
N ASN A 165 29.51 -10.97 -12.38
CA ASN A 165 29.49 -12.43 -12.37
C ASN A 165 28.09 -12.93 -12.68
N LYS A 166 27.99 -14.16 -13.21
CA LYS A 166 26.68 -14.83 -13.30
C LYS A 166 26.27 -15.26 -11.87
N PRO A 167 24.98 -15.22 -11.50
CA PRO A 167 23.81 -14.87 -12.32
C PRO A 167 23.53 -13.36 -12.50
N GLY A 168 24.23 -12.47 -11.78
CA GLY A 168 23.99 -11.02 -11.82
C GLY A 168 24.13 -10.39 -13.22
N SER A 169 25.18 -10.73 -13.97
CA SER A 169 25.35 -10.23 -15.33
C SER A 169 24.21 -10.65 -16.27
N THR A 170 23.61 -11.82 -16.06
CA THR A 170 22.45 -12.29 -16.83
C THR A 170 21.20 -11.50 -16.48
N LEU A 171 20.97 -11.16 -15.21
CA LEU A 171 19.85 -10.30 -14.82
C LEU A 171 19.95 -8.90 -15.45
N LEU A 172 21.15 -8.32 -15.52
CA LEU A 172 21.37 -7.05 -16.22
C LEU A 172 21.12 -7.17 -17.72
N GLN A 173 21.46 -8.31 -18.35
CA GLN A 173 21.14 -8.58 -19.74
C GLN A 173 19.63 -8.65 -19.99
N ILE A 174 18.86 -9.27 -19.09
CA ILE A 174 17.40 -9.31 -19.14
C ILE A 174 16.86 -7.88 -19.20
N GLY A 175 17.27 -7.02 -18.26
CA GLY A 175 16.88 -5.61 -18.23
C GLY A 175 17.22 -4.88 -19.53
N ASN A 176 18.47 -5.00 -19.98
CA ASN A 176 18.95 -4.32 -21.19
C ASN A 176 18.27 -4.80 -22.48
N ASN A 177 17.76 -6.03 -22.52
CA ASN A 177 17.09 -6.59 -23.70
C ASN A 177 15.58 -6.33 -23.71
N ILE A 178 14.91 -6.42 -22.56
CA ILE A 178 13.45 -6.26 -22.49
C ILE A 178 13.05 -4.80 -22.39
N LEU A 179 13.67 -4.00 -21.52
CA LEU A 179 13.24 -2.63 -21.25
C LEU A 179 13.15 -1.78 -22.54
N PRO A 180 14.11 -1.86 -23.49
CA PRO A 180 14.01 -1.10 -24.74
C PRO A 180 12.89 -1.57 -25.70
N ARG A 181 12.38 -2.80 -25.52
CA ARG A 181 11.30 -3.36 -26.35
C ARG A 181 9.92 -2.95 -25.85
N LEU A 182 9.81 -2.47 -24.61
CA LEU A 182 8.56 -2.01 -24.03
C LEU A 182 8.17 -0.65 -24.61
N THR A 183 6.93 -0.55 -25.07
CA THR A 183 6.34 0.71 -25.51
C THR A 183 5.80 1.50 -24.31
N ASN A 184 6.26 2.74 -24.10
CA ASN A 184 5.76 3.68 -23.08
C ASN A 184 4.34 4.23 -23.39
N GLN A 185 3.54 3.47 -24.13
CA GLN A 185 2.17 3.82 -24.53
C GLN A 185 1.13 2.92 -23.86
N LEU A 186 1.55 1.76 -23.35
CA LEU A 186 0.67 0.79 -22.69
C LEU A 186 0.96 0.77 -21.19
N ARG A 187 -0.09 0.85 -20.37
CA ARG A 187 0.03 0.88 -18.90
C ARG A 187 0.70 -0.37 -18.37
N GLU A 188 0.36 -1.52 -18.96
CA GLU A 188 0.87 -2.83 -18.60
C GLU A 188 2.39 -2.89 -18.77
N HIS A 189 2.90 -2.26 -19.85
CA HIS A 189 4.32 -2.15 -20.12
C HIS A 189 5.04 -1.28 -19.09
N ASP A 190 4.46 -0.16 -18.67
CA ASP A 190 5.05 0.73 -17.65
C ASP A 190 5.08 0.07 -16.27
N ILE A 191 4.00 -0.62 -15.89
CA ILE A 191 3.92 -1.39 -14.64
C ILE A 191 4.97 -2.49 -14.64
N PHE A 192 5.07 -3.25 -15.73
CA PHE A 192 6.06 -4.31 -15.88
C PHE A 192 7.49 -3.75 -15.85
N ALA A 193 7.76 -2.67 -16.58
CA ALA A 193 9.07 -2.01 -16.57
C ALA A 193 9.47 -1.57 -15.16
N THR A 194 8.52 -1.00 -14.40
CA THR A 194 8.75 -0.58 -13.02
C THR A 194 9.05 -1.79 -12.11
N ARG A 195 8.29 -2.87 -12.23
CA ARG A 195 8.50 -4.10 -11.46
C ARG A 195 9.84 -4.77 -11.79
N LEU A 196 10.20 -4.83 -13.08
CA LEU A 196 11.48 -5.38 -13.53
C LEU A 196 12.66 -4.52 -13.06
N ASN A 197 12.55 -3.19 -13.15
CA ASN A 197 13.57 -2.28 -12.61
C ASN A 197 13.71 -2.43 -11.09
N GLY A 198 12.60 -2.50 -10.35
CA GLY A 198 12.62 -2.77 -8.91
C GLY A 198 13.31 -4.09 -8.59
N PHE A 199 12.94 -5.17 -9.28
CA PHE A 199 13.60 -6.47 -9.13
C PHE A 199 15.10 -6.40 -9.41
N ILE A 200 15.53 -5.74 -10.47
CA ILE A 200 16.96 -5.53 -10.77
C ILE A 200 17.61 -4.76 -9.62
N PHE A 201 17.12 -3.58 -9.24
CA PHE A 201 17.76 -2.75 -8.22
C PHE A 201 17.82 -3.41 -6.85
N ASP A 202 16.79 -4.15 -6.45
CA ASP A 202 16.75 -4.86 -5.17
C ASP A 202 17.70 -6.06 -5.13
N SER A 203 18.14 -6.57 -6.29
CA SER A 203 18.99 -7.76 -6.39
C SER A 203 20.48 -7.50 -6.15
N PHE A 204 20.92 -6.26 -6.30
CA PHE A 204 22.33 -5.85 -6.24
C PHE A 204 22.58 -4.91 -5.07
N ASP A 205 23.81 -4.88 -4.60
CA ASP A 205 24.23 -3.82 -3.68
C ASP A 205 24.26 -2.47 -4.42
N ILE A 206 23.92 -1.39 -3.70
CA ILE A 206 23.92 -0.02 -4.23
C ILE A 206 25.32 0.41 -4.70
N SER A 207 26.36 -0.24 -4.20
CA SER A 207 27.76 -0.03 -4.58
C SER A 207 28.16 -0.70 -5.91
N ASP A 208 27.29 -1.52 -6.52
CA ASP A 208 27.62 -2.21 -7.76
C ASP A 208 27.77 -1.23 -8.93
N ARG A 209 28.95 -1.25 -9.55
CA ARG A 209 29.35 -0.31 -10.61
C ARG A 209 28.63 -0.52 -11.93
N LEU A 210 28.00 -1.69 -12.13
CA LEU A 210 27.29 -2.00 -13.38
C LEU A 210 25.81 -1.62 -13.33
N LEU A 211 25.31 -1.17 -12.18
CA LEU A 211 23.98 -0.58 -12.10
C LEU A 211 23.96 0.82 -12.73
N LEU A 212 22.85 1.14 -13.39
CA LEU A 212 22.59 2.48 -13.94
C LEU A 212 22.65 3.58 -12.88
N THR A 213 22.39 3.24 -11.60
CA THR A 213 22.49 4.17 -10.48
C THR A 213 23.92 4.68 -10.26
N ALA A 214 24.93 3.87 -10.62
CA ALA A 214 26.35 4.19 -10.52
C ALA A 214 26.89 4.97 -11.74
N ASP A 215 26.18 4.98 -12.88
CA ASP A 215 26.62 5.73 -14.06
C ASP A 215 26.47 7.24 -13.84
N TRP A 216 27.51 7.98 -14.21
CA TRP A 216 27.63 9.42 -14.12
C TRP A 216 27.08 10.13 -15.34
N LYS A 217 27.03 9.43 -16.47
CA LYS A 217 26.33 9.89 -17.64
C LYS A 217 24.86 9.92 -17.24
N LEU A 218 24.44 11.10 -16.75
CA LEU A 218 23.05 11.53 -16.77
C LEU A 218 22.47 10.92 -18.03
N ASN A 219 21.52 10.01 -17.83
CA ASN A 219 20.73 9.33 -18.84
C ASN A 219 21.01 9.83 -20.26
N ASP A 220 21.36 8.93 -21.15
CA ASP A 220 21.27 9.13 -22.61
C ASP A 220 19.78 9.33 -23.05
N PHE A 221 18.99 10.04 -22.23
CA PHE A 221 17.70 10.67 -22.51
C PHE A 221 17.77 11.59 -23.73
N GLN A 222 18.97 11.98 -24.18
CA GLN A 222 19.19 12.56 -25.50
C GLN A 222 18.51 11.75 -26.60
N LYS A 223 18.32 10.44 -26.43
CA LYS A 223 17.52 9.62 -27.35
C LYS A 223 16.11 9.34 -26.83
N THR A 224 15.90 9.07 -25.55
CA THR A 224 14.56 8.63 -25.08
C THR A 224 13.54 9.76 -25.13
N TYR A 225 13.84 10.96 -24.64
CA TYR A 225 12.93 12.11 -24.71
C TYR A 225 12.80 12.63 -26.15
N LEU A 226 13.88 12.57 -26.93
CA LEU A 226 13.89 12.97 -28.33
C LEU A 226 13.13 11.97 -29.23
N ASN A 227 13.13 10.68 -28.89
CA ASN A 227 12.33 9.66 -29.56
C ASN A 227 10.87 9.70 -29.07
N LEU A 228 10.62 9.94 -27.77
CA LEU A 228 9.27 10.22 -27.24
C LEU A 228 8.67 11.47 -27.90
N SER A 229 9.44 12.54 -28.07
CA SER A 229 8.97 13.75 -28.75
C SER A 229 8.67 13.50 -30.22
N LYS A 230 9.55 12.78 -30.93
CA LYS A 230 9.35 12.37 -32.34
C LYS A 230 8.14 11.43 -32.53
N THR A 231 7.96 10.47 -31.64
CA THR A 231 6.87 9.47 -31.72
C THR A 231 5.52 10.02 -31.30
N LYS A 232 5.49 10.94 -30.31
CA LYS A 232 4.27 11.60 -29.85
C LYS A 232 3.89 12.85 -30.66
N LYS A 233 4.57 13.16 -31.78
CA LYS A 233 4.40 14.41 -32.54
C LYS A 233 4.45 15.66 -31.65
N TRP A 234 5.28 15.65 -30.61
CA TRP A 234 5.57 16.84 -29.80
C TRP A 234 6.15 17.95 -30.69
N PRO A 235 5.85 19.21 -30.40
CA PRO A 235 5.33 20.08 -31.43
C PRO A 235 6.36 20.34 -32.53
N ILE A 236 5.99 19.96 -33.74
CA ILE A 236 6.38 20.68 -34.94
C ILE A 236 5.67 22.04 -34.82
N SER A 237 6.44 23.12 -34.88
CA SER A 237 5.98 24.51 -34.84
C SER A 237 4.93 24.78 -35.93
N ASN A 238 3.68 24.42 -35.73
CA ASN A 238 2.59 24.68 -36.66
C ASN A 238 1.29 24.79 -35.88
N THR A 239 0.98 25.99 -35.39
CA THR A 239 -0.40 26.49 -35.29
C THR A 239 -0.38 28.00 -35.13
N THR A 240 -0.61 28.67 -36.26
CA THR A 240 -1.11 30.04 -36.32
C THR A 240 -2.57 30.06 -35.87
N ASN A 241 -2.93 31.09 -35.10
CA ASN A 241 -4.27 31.58 -34.77
C ASN A 241 -5.13 30.78 -33.75
N THR A 242 -5.37 31.35 -32.55
CA THR A 242 -6.67 31.97 -32.18
C THR A 242 -6.67 32.74 -30.84
N ARG A 243 -7.14 33.97 -30.94
CA ARG A 243 -7.51 35.06 -29.99
C ARG A 243 -7.43 34.93 -28.44
N ILE A 244 -6.52 35.75 -27.90
CA ILE A 244 -6.67 36.84 -26.88
C ILE A 244 -6.80 36.48 -25.37
N GLN A 245 -7.24 35.30 -24.95
CA GLN A 245 -7.00 34.84 -23.55
C GLN A 245 -6.18 33.55 -23.44
N ARG A 246 -6.01 32.84 -24.57
CA ARG A 246 -5.12 31.69 -24.72
C ARG A 246 -3.63 32.04 -24.77
N GLY A 247 -3.29 33.26 -25.21
CA GLY A 247 -1.91 33.62 -25.55
C GLY A 247 -0.88 33.58 -24.41
N LEU A 248 -1.23 33.93 -23.16
CA LEU A 248 -0.24 33.97 -22.08
C LEU A 248 0.15 32.57 -21.61
N LEU A 249 -0.82 31.66 -21.42
CA LEU A 249 -0.59 30.29 -20.93
C LEU A 249 -0.03 29.38 -22.04
N GLU A 250 -0.41 29.60 -23.30
CA GLU A 250 0.27 28.98 -24.45
C GLU A 250 1.73 29.45 -24.58
N THR A 251 2.01 30.73 -24.29
CA THR A 251 3.39 31.25 -24.25
C THR A 251 4.18 30.61 -23.10
N ILE A 252 3.57 30.42 -21.93
CA ILE A 252 4.19 29.75 -20.78
C ILE A 252 4.47 28.28 -21.09
N TYR A 253 3.58 27.59 -21.79
CA TYR A 253 3.81 26.23 -22.27
C TYR A 253 5.03 26.18 -23.21
N GLY A 254 5.11 27.09 -24.18
CA GLY A 254 6.25 27.20 -25.08
C GLY A 254 7.57 27.54 -24.35
N ASP A 255 7.53 28.44 -23.36
CA ASP A 255 8.68 28.79 -22.53
C ASP A 255 9.14 27.60 -21.67
N TYR A 256 8.19 26.86 -21.07
CA TYR A 256 8.46 25.66 -20.29
C TYR A 256 9.12 24.58 -21.14
N LEU A 257 8.58 24.29 -22.33
CA LEU A 257 9.18 23.31 -23.25
C LEU A 257 10.62 23.67 -23.62
N LYS A 258 10.89 24.94 -23.94
CA LYS A 258 12.26 25.39 -24.26
C LYS A 258 13.22 25.17 -23.10
N VAL A 259 12.79 25.54 -21.88
CA VAL A 259 13.55 25.32 -20.64
C VAL A 259 13.82 23.82 -20.43
N SER A 260 12.83 22.96 -20.62
CA SER A 260 12.98 21.51 -20.51
C SER A 260 13.94 20.94 -21.56
N LEU A 261 13.83 21.39 -22.82
CA LEU A 261 14.68 20.94 -23.93
C LEU A 261 16.16 21.19 -23.67
N TYR A 262 16.52 22.35 -23.10
CA TYR A 262 17.92 22.63 -22.73
C TYR A 262 18.51 21.56 -21.80
N PHE A 263 17.73 20.98 -20.89
CA PHE A 263 18.22 19.96 -19.96
C PHE A 263 18.10 18.54 -20.51
N THR A 264 17.21 18.30 -21.48
CA THR A 264 17.01 16.95 -22.05
C THR A 264 17.84 16.68 -23.31
N SER A 265 18.12 17.69 -24.13
CA SER A 265 18.83 17.54 -25.41
C SER A 265 20.07 18.42 -25.55
N ASP A 266 20.02 19.68 -25.14
CA ASP A 266 20.98 20.72 -25.56
C ASP A 266 21.77 21.37 -24.40
N PHE A 267 22.15 20.55 -23.41
CA PHE A 267 22.74 21.06 -22.16
C PHE A 267 24.11 21.75 -22.37
N SER A 268 24.95 21.24 -23.27
CA SER A 268 26.23 21.90 -23.59
C SER A 268 26.04 23.30 -24.15
N THR A 269 25.08 23.46 -25.08
CA THR A 269 24.72 24.74 -25.67
C THR A 269 24.17 25.72 -24.63
N LEU A 270 23.36 25.23 -23.68
CA LEU A 270 22.90 26.05 -22.55
C LEU A 270 24.09 26.65 -21.79
N ILE A 271 25.05 25.83 -21.40
CA ILE A 271 26.20 26.29 -20.61
C ILE A 271 27.05 27.28 -21.40
N ASP A 272 27.29 27.01 -22.68
CA ASP A 272 28.06 27.91 -23.54
C ASP A 272 27.35 29.27 -23.70
N GLU A 273 26.03 29.29 -23.86
CA GLU A 273 25.22 30.53 -23.91
C GLU A 273 25.34 31.33 -22.60
N LEU A 274 25.22 30.66 -21.45
CA LEU A 274 25.32 31.30 -20.13
C LEU A 274 26.74 31.83 -19.85
N ASN A 275 27.77 31.12 -20.27
CA ASN A 275 29.17 31.54 -20.10
C ASN A 275 29.56 32.65 -21.08
N PHE A 276 29.05 32.63 -22.31
CA PHE A 276 29.33 33.65 -23.32
C PHE A 276 28.64 34.99 -23.04
N PHE A 277 27.64 35.01 -22.14
CA PHE A 277 26.95 36.22 -21.70
C PHE A 277 27.87 37.18 -20.92
N LYS A 278 28.79 37.85 -21.62
CA LYS A 278 29.55 38.97 -21.07
C LYS A 278 28.68 40.21 -21.09
N ASN A 279 28.82 41.06 -20.07
CA ASN A 279 28.33 42.45 -19.91
C ASN A 279 28.25 43.27 -21.21
N GLN A 280 27.40 42.89 -22.15
CA GLN A 280 27.21 43.64 -23.36
C GLN A 280 26.23 44.76 -23.05
N LYS A 281 26.76 45.96 -23.21
CA LYS A 281 26.13 47.28 -23.33
C LYS A 281 24.88 47.35 -24.24
N TYR A 282 24.33 46.24 -24.71
CA TYR A 282 23.06 46.18 -25.44
C TYR A 282 21.90 46.03 -24.45
N ARG A 283 21.30 47.18 -24.16
CA ARG A 283 20.01 47.41 -23.49
C ARG A 283 19.10 46.17 -23.40
N GLY A 284 19.06 45.54 -22.23
CA GLY A 284 17.87 44.81 -21.75
C GLY A 284 17.65 43.38 -22.24
N GLN A 285 18.58 42.74 -22.96
CA GLN A 285 18.41 41.34 -23.36
C GLN A 285 19.05 40.38 -22.34
N GLN A 286 18.21 39.60 -21.65
CA GLN A 286 18.63 38.48 -20.80
C GLN A 286 18.99 37.27 -21.68
N PRO A 287 19.84 36.32 -21.21
CA PRO A 287 20.00 35.03 -21.87
C PRO A 287 18.64 34.37 -22.08
N THR A 288 18.45 33.66 -23.19
CA THR A 288 17.14 33.14 -23.59
C THR A 288 16.55 32.22 -22.53
N PHE A 289 17.38 31.34 -21.96
CA PHE A 289 17.02 30.50 -20.82
C PHE A 289 16.52 31.31 -19.62
N ILE A 290 17.26 32.33 -19.19
CA ILE A 290 16.91 33.18 -18.03
C ILE A 290 15.60 33.94 -18.30
N PHE A 291 15.42 34.43 -19.52
CA PHE A 291 14.19 35.09 -19.94
C PHE A 291 12.96 34.17 -19.82
N HIS A 292 13.04 32.96 -20.40
CA HIS A 292 11.96 31.98 -20.33
C HIS A 292 11.67 31.55 -18.88
N MET A 293 12.71 31.28 -18.09
CA MET A 293 12.57 30.98 -16.65
C MET A 293 11.84 32.09 -15.89
N ASN A 294 12.24 33.35 -16.10
CA ASN A 294 11.61 34.51 -15.43
C ASN A 294 10.14 34.68 -15.83
N ASN A 295 9.77 34.42 -17.09
CA ASN A 295 8.38 34.47 -17.52
C ASN A 295 7.52 33.39 -16.87
N ILE A 296 8.02 32.16 -16.79
CA ILE A 296 7.33 31.05 -16.12
C ILE A 296 7.17 31.38 -14.62
N LEU A 297 8.24 31.83 -13.97
CA LEU A 297 8.21 32.19 -12.55
C LEU A 297 7.26 33.34 -12.24
N ARG A 298 7.26 34.40 -13.06
CA ARG A 298 6.31 35.52 -12.92
C ARG A 298 4.87 35.00 -13.00
N SER A 299 4.59 34.18 -14.00
CA SER A 299 3.26 33.64 -14.26
C SER A 299 2.79 32.68 -13.17
N LEU A 300 3.68 31.84 -12.64
CA LEU A 300 3.42 30.99 -11.47
C LEU A 300 2.99 31.84 -10.28
N LYS A 301 3.76 32.88 -9.94
CA LYS A 301 3.48 33.76 -8.81
C LYS A 301 2.16 34.50 -8.94
N GLU A 302 1.87 35.02 -10.14
CA GLU A 302 0.61 35.70 -10.43
C GLU A 302 -0.59 34.74 -10.32
N THR A 303 -0.42 33.51 -10.83
CA THR A 303 -1.46 32.48 -10.81
C THR A 303 -1.70 31.96 -9.40
N ASP A 304 -0.65 31.75 -8.61
CA ASP A 304 -0.78 31.39 -7.19
C ASP A 304 -1.47 32.48 -6.37
N LYS A 305 -1.20 33.76 -6.66
CA LYS A 305 -1.93 34.87 -6.01
C LYS A 305 -3.39 34.91 -6.44
N LYS A 306 -3.68 34.65 -7.72
CA LYS A 306 -5.03 34.68 -8.30
C LYS A 306 -5.91 33.53 -7.80
N TYR A 307 -5.32 32.35 -7.65
CA TYR A 307 -5.96 31.14 -7.15
C TYR A 307 -5.52 30.83 -5.72
N ALA A 308 -5.10 31.84 -4.95
CA ALA A 308 -4.81 31.70 -3.54
C ALA A 308 -6.11 31.22 -2.88
N ALA A 309 -6.16 29.92 -2.62
CA ALA A 309 -7.29 29.31 -1.97
C ALA A 309 -7.53 30.02 -0.64
N VAL A 310 -8.81 30.27 -0.34
CA VAL A 310 -9.31 30.49 1.02
C VAL A 310 -8.50 29.57 1.94
N PRO A 311 -7.89 30.09 3.03
CA PRO A 311 -6.98 29.31 3.85
C PRO A 311 -7.65 27.99 4.18
N ASP A 312 -7.04 26.88 3.73
CA ASP A 312 -7.50 25.54 4.04
C ASP A 312 -7.83 25.52 5.52
N ALA A 313 -9.11 25.29 5.81
CA ALA A 313 -9.61 25.13 7.16
C ALA A 313 -8.60 24.26 7.90
N LYS A 314 -8.00 24.81 8.97
CA LYS A 314 -7.00 24.20 9.84
C LYS A 314 -6.97 22.70 9.59
N LEU A 315 -5.91 22.21 8.95
CA LEU A 315 -5.65 20.78 8.79
C LEU A 315 -5.84 20.13 10.16
N GLU A 316 -7.05 19.60 10.40
CA GLU A 316 -7.26 18.69 11.50
C GLU A 316 -6.27 17.55 11.27
N PRO A 317 -5.57 17.08 12.31
CA PRO A 317 -4.68 15.96 12.17
C PRO A 317 -5.45 14.86 11.46
N LYS A 318 -5.00 14.48 10.25
CA LYS A 318 -5.68 13.51 9.38
C LYS A 318 -6.14 12.36 10.28
N LYS A 319 -7.45 12.19 10.42
CA LYS A 319 -8.03 11.03 11.12
C LYS A 319 -7.31 9.79 10.59
N ALA A 320 -6.88 8.90 11.49
CA ALA A 320 -6.30 7.63 11.10
C ALA A 320 -7.25 6.97 10.10
N ILE A 321 -6.82 6.87 8.85
CA ILE A 321 -7.62 6.35 7.75
C ILE A 321 -7.96 4.92 8.13
N LYS A 322 -9.25 4.58 8.12
CA LYS A 322 -9.68 3.23 8.50
C LYS A 322 -9.17 2.23 7.43
N PRO A 323 -8.87 0.98 7.80
CA PRO A 323 -8.44 -0.04 6.83
C PRO A 323 -9.41 -0.20 5.65
N GLU A 324 -10.71 -0.01 5.90
CA GLU A 324 -11.79 -0.05 4.90
C GLU A 324 -11.68 1.11 3.90
N GLU A 325 -11.36 2.32 4.36
CA GLU A 325 -11.12 3.48 3.50
C GLU A 325 -9.82 3.32 2.71
N ILE A 326 -8.79 2.68 3.29
CA ILE A 326 -7.55 2.34 2.57
C ILE A 326 -7.83 1.33 1.46
N ALA A 327 -8.67 0.34 1.69
CA ALA A 327 -9.06 -0.65 0.68
C ALA A 327 -9.83 0.00 -0.48
N ILE A 328 -10.81 0.87 -0.18
CA ILE A 328 -11.55 1.63 -1.19
C ILE A 328 -10.62 2.54 -1.98
N ILE A 329 -9.72 3.26 -1.31
CA ILE A 329 -8.71 4.11 -1.96
C ILE A 329 -7.78 3.25 -2.83
N ALA A 330 -7.32 2.10 -2.36
CA ALA A 330 -6.45 1.19 -3.11
C ALA A 330 -7.16 0.62 -4.34
N GLU A 331 -8.45 0.30 -4.23
CA GLU A 331 -9.29 -0.19 -5.32
C GLU A 331 -9.59 0.93 -6.34
N GLU A 332 -9.85 2.17 -5.88
CA GLU A 332 -9.91 3.38 -6.72
C GLU A 332 -8.57 3.66 -7.43
N TYR A 333 -7.42 3.47 -6.78
CA TYR A 333 -6.10 3.61 -7.40
C TYR A 333 -5.78 2.47 -8.37
N ALA A 334 -6.24 1.25 -8.09
CA ALA A 334 -6.09 0.12 -8.99
C ALA A 334 -6.93 0.31 -10.26
N THR A 335 -8.17 0.79 -10.10
CA THR A 335 -9.13 1.02 -11.19
C THR A 335 -8.87 2.32 -11.96
N LYS A 336 -8.19 3.31 -11.38
CA LYS A 336 -7.74 4.49 -12.12
C LYS A 336 -6.86 4.08 -13.29
N VAL A 337 -7.33 4.39 -14.50
CA VAL A 337 -6.51 4.39 -15.71
C VAL A 337 -5.30 5.24 -15.41
N TYR A 338 -4.12 4.68 -15.64
CA TYR A 338 -2.86 5.39 -15.46
C TYR A 338 -2.78 6.46 -16.54
N ASP A 339 -3.22 7.66 -16.20
CA ASP A 339 -2.88 8.85 -16.98
C ASP A 339 -1.41 9.13 -16.70
N CYS A 340 -0.57 9.00 -17.72
CA CYS A 340 0.78 9.54 -17.67
C CYS A 340 0.63 11.06 -17.46
N ASP A 341 0.80 11.52 -16.21
CA ASP A 341 0.30 12.79 -15.63
C ASP A 341 0.63 14.08 -16.40
N TRP A 342 1.51 14.04 -17.40
CA TRP A 342 1.87 15.20 -18.21
C TRP A 342 1.48 14.97 -19.67
N ILE A 343 0.22 15.32 -19.96
CA ILE A 343 -0.27 15.47 -21.32
C ILE A 343 0.18 16.86 -21.80
N LEU A 344 0.90 16.86 -22.92
CA LEU A 344 1.68 17.99 -23.42
C LEU A 344 1.03 18.59 -24.66
N ASP A 345 -0.27 18.79 -24.61
CA ASP A 345 -0.96 19.68 -25.52
C ASP A 345 -1.18 21.03 -24.82
N SER A 346 -1.12 22.11 -25.59
CA SER A 346 -1.13 23.47 -25.02
C SER A 346 -2.44 23.77 -24.28
N ASP A 347 -3.57 23.26 -24.78
CA ASP A 347 -4.88 23.42 -24.16
C ASP A 347 -4.97 22.66 -22.83
N ASP A 348 -4.48 21.42 -22.76
CA ASP A 348 -4.48 20.62 -21.52
C ASP A 348 -3.51 21.20 -20.48
N PHE A 349 -2.35 21.70 -20.92
CA PHE A 349 -1.39 22.37 -20.03
C PHE A 349 -2.03 23.58 -19.34
N VAL A 350 -2.84 24.37 -20.06
CA VAL A 350 -3.56 25.53 -19.50
C VAL A 350 -4.49 25.11 -18.37
N GLU A 351 -5.19 23.98 -18.53
CA GLU A 351 -6.08 23.44 -17.50
C GLU A 351 -5.30 22.88 -16.32
N GLN A 352 -4.24 22.11 -16.59
CA GLN A 352 -3.35 21.57 -15.56
C GLN A 352 -2.69 22.69 -14.75
N PHE A 353 -2.30 23.80 -15.37
CA PHE A 353 -1.66 24.94 -14.70
C PHE A 353 -2.61 25.67 -13.73
N LYS A 354 -3.93 25.56 -13.91
CA LYS A 354 -4.92 26.09 -12.95
C LYS A 354 -4.95 25.29 -11.65
N ILE A 355 -4.45 24.05 -11.63
CA ILE A 355 -4.44 23.18 -10.45
C ILE A 355 -3.20 23.49 -9.57
N PRO A 356 -3.37 23.81 -8.27
CA PRO A 356 -2.25 24.14 -7.37
C PRO A 356 -1.18 23.04 -7.28
N LYS A 357 -1.58 21.76 -7.25
CA LYS A 357 -0.66 20.62 -7.22
C LYS A 357 0.32 20.64 -8.39
N ASN A 358 -0.17 20.89 -9.60
CA ASN A 358 0.64 20.87 -10.82
C ASN A 358 1.59 22.07 -10.88
N ARG A 359 1.15 23.25 -10.40
CA ARG A 359 2.04 24.42 -10.25
C ARG A 359 3.19 24.16 -9.27
N ARG A 360 2.90 23.49 -8.14
CA ARG A 360 3.95 23.05 -7.19
C ARG A 360 4.95 22.12 -7.87
N ILE A 361 4.51 21.20 -8.73
CA ILE A 361 5.41 20.31 -9.48
C ILE A 361 6.29 21.11 -10.44
N ILE A 362 5.73 22.04 -11.22
CA ILE A 362 6.51 22.91 -12.12
C ILE A 362 7.54 23.72 -11.31
N ALA A 363 7.12 24.34 -10.21
CA ALA A 363 8.03 25.10 -9.37
C ALA A 363 9.17 24.24 -8.78
N LEU A 364 8.87 23.00 -8.36
CA LEU A 364 9.87 22.06 -7.89
C LEU A 364 10.88 21.72 -9.00
N GLN A 365 10.41 21.45 -10.23
CA GLN A 365 11.29 21.19 -11.38
C GLN A 365 12.21 22.39 -11.67
N LEU A 366 11.67 23.61 -11.74
CA LEU A 366 12.45 24.83 -11.96
C LEU A 366 13.49 25.05 -10.85
N TYR A 367 13.10 24.79 -9.59
CA TYR A 367 13.99 24.94 -8.44
C TYR A 367 15.12 23.91 -8.47
N ILE A 368 14.85 22.65 -8.84
CA ILE A 368 15.88 21.62 -9.05
C ILE A 368 16.84 22.04 -10.16
N MET A 369 16.34 22.50 -11.31
CA MET A 369 17.15 22.91 -12.46
C MET A 369 18.06 24.10 -12.12
N LEU A 370 17.53 25.13 -11.45
CA LEU A 370 18.30 26.29 -11.01
C LEU A 370 19.34 25.93 -9.94
N SER A 371 18.96 25.09 -8.96
CA SER A 371 19.87 24.62 -7.92
C SER A 371 21.00 23.78 -8.50
N PHE A 372 20.72 22.98 -9.54
CA PHE A 372 21.73 22.25 -10.27
C PHE A 372 22.72 23.20 -10.95
N LEU A 373 22.25 24.17 -11.73
CA LEU A 373 23.12 25.16 -12.40
C LEU A 373 23.95 25.99 -11.39
N TYR A 374 23.34 26.41 -10.29
CA TYR A 374 24.02 27.16 -9.23
C TYR A 374 25.16 26.36 -8.56
N ASN A 375 25.01 25.04 -8.49
CA ASN A 375 26.02 24.14 -7.92
C ASN A 375 27.02 23.64 -8.97
N TYR A 376 26.69 23.70 -10.25
CA TYR A 376 27.55 23.36 -11.39
C TYR A 376 28.58 24.46 -11.69
N ASN A 377 29.30 24.89 -10.64
CA ASN A 377 30.35 25.91 -10.67
C ASN A 377 31.71 25.23 -10.47
N GLU A 378 32.74 25.71 -11.18
CA GLU A 378 34.11 25.23 -11.07
C GLU A 378 34.66 25.25 -9.63
N ASN A 379 34.47 26.32 -8.87
CA ASN A 379 35.04 26.44 -7.52
C ASN A 379 34.45 25.39 -6.55
N LYS A 380 33.12 25.25 -6.55
CA LYS A 380 32.42 24.27 -5.70
C LYS A 380 32.77 22.84 -6.12
N TRP A 381 32.77 22.57 -7.41
CA TRP A 381 33.07 21.26 -7.94
C TRP A 381 34.49 20.82 -7.61
N THR A 382 35.47 21.70 -7.82
CA THR A 382 36.89 21.41 -7.56
C THR A 382 37.16 21.19 -6.07
N SER A 383 36.49 21.95 -5.19
CA SER A 383 36.55 21.73 -3.73
C SER A 383 36.04 20.34 -3.35
N ILE A 384 34.87 19.94 -3.84
CA ILE A 384 34.30 18.62 -3.57
C ILE A 384 35.21 17.51 -4.12
N MET A 385 35.74 17.68 -5.33
CA MET A 385 36.64 16.71 -5.95
C MET A 385 37.96 16.54 -5.19
N ASN A 386 38.51 17.62 -4.66
CA ASN A 386 39.71 17.58 -3.83
C ASN A 386 39.46 16.85 -2.51
N ASP A 387 38.32 17.10 -1.83
CA ASP A 387 37.93 16.37 -0.62
C ASP A 387 37.86 14.85 -0.89
N ILE A 388 37.25 14.46 -2.01
CA ILE A 388 37.06 13.06 -2.37
C ILE A 388 38.37 12.40 -2.78
N ASN A 389 39.20 13.06 -3.59
CA ASN A 389 40.52 12.56 -3.98
C ASN A 389 41.44 12.37 -2.77
N SER A 390 41.34 13.23 -1.76
CA SER A 390 42.11 13.08 -0.51
C SER A 390 41.74 11.82 0.27
N LYS A 391 40.48 11.39 0.19
CA LYS A 391 39.92 10.21 0.89
C LYS A 391 39.98 8.93 0.05
N HIS A 392 39.99 9.03 -1.27
CA HIS A 392 39.88 7.89 -2.20
C HIS A 392 40.89 7.95 -3.35
N LYS A 393 42.07 7.32 -3.16
CA LYS A 393 43.23 7.33 -4.09
C LYS A 393 43.00 6.79 -5.52
N LYS A 394 41.80 6.32 -5.87
CA LYS A 394 41.45 5.75 -7.20
C LYS A 394 40.16 6.36 -7.80
N PHE A 395 39.70 7.48 -7.27
CA PHE A 395 38.54 8.17 -7.81
C PHE A 395 38.89 8.78 -9.19
N LYS A 396 38.01 8.60 -10.18
CA LYS A 396 38.07 9.29 -11.47
C LYS A 396 36.93 10.29 -11.50
N ALA A 397 37.27 11.56 -11.73
CA ALA A 397 36.25 12.59 -11.88
C ALA A 397 35.35 12.26 -13.08
N PRO A 398 34.02 12.36 -12.93
CA PRO A 398 33.11 12.22 -14.04
C PRO A 398 33.34 13.33 -15.05
N ASP A 399 33.37 12.95 -16.33
CA ASP A 399 33.44 13.88 -17.45
C ASP A 399 32.01 14.20 -17.92
N PHE A 400 31.61 15.47 -17.80
CA PHE A 400 30.29 15.95 -18.21
C PHE A 400 30.26 16.45 -19.66
N GLY A 401 31.39 16.43 -20.38
CA GLY A 401 31.45 16.80 -21.80
C GLY A 401 31.06 18.26 -22.11
N CYS A 402 30.95 19.12 -21.10
CA CYS A 402 30.65 20.55 -21.23
C CYS A 402 31.49 21.37 -20.22
N SER A 403 31.70 22.65 -20.54
CA SER A 403 32.34 23.61 -19.63
C SER A 403 31.51 23.73 -18.34
N LYS A 404 32.07 24.30 -17.25
CA LYS A 404 31.30 24.60 -16.04
C LYS A 404 30.81 26.04 -16.08
N LEU A 405 29.79 26.39 -15.30
CA LEU A 405 29.31 27.77 -15.22
C LEU A 405 30.35 28.62 -14.49
N ASP A 406 30.94 29.59 -15.19
CA ASP A 406 31.96 30.50 -14.66
C ASP A 406 31.48 31.96 -14.56
N ASN A 407 30.35 32.30 -15.19
CA ASN A 407 29.85 33.67 -15.21
C ASN A 407 29.20 34.12 -13.89
N ASP A 408 29.87 34.98 -13.13
CA ASP A 408 29.39 35.46 -11.81
C ASP A 408 28.05 36.20 -11.85
N LEU A 409 27.79 36.99 -12.89
CA LEU A 409 26.50 37.70 -13.01
C LEU A 409 25.33 36.75 -13.20
N ILE A 410 25.55 35.67 -13.96
CA ILE A 410 24.54 34.63 -14.14
C ILE A 410 24.37 33.84 -12.84
N LYS A 411 25.45 33.59 -12.09
CA LYS A 411 25.37 32.95 -10.77
C LYS A 411 24.51 33.77 -9.81
N ASP A 412 24.71 35.09 -9.77
CA ASP A 412 23.90 36.00 -8.94
C ASP A 412 22.44 36.01 -9.39
N THR A 413 22.19 36.08 -10.71
CA THR A 413 20.83 36.04 -11.27
C THR A 413 20.11 34.73 -10.92
N ILE A 414 20.81 33.60 -10.95
CA ILE A 414 20.26 32.29 -10.55
C ILE A 414 19.98 32.28 -9.04
N SER A 415 20.88 32.82 -8.22
CA SER A 415 20.70 32.95 -6.77
C SER A 415 19.47 33.80 -6.43
N ASP A 416 19.26 34.89 -7.15
CA ASP A 416 18.09 35.76 -7.00
C ASP A 416 16.80 35.03 -7.39
N MET A 417 16.81 34.26 -8.49
CA MET A 417 15.66 33.44 -8.89
C MET A 417 15.32 32.37 -7.85
N LEU A 418 16.32 31.69 -7.29
CA LEU A 418 16.12 30.71 -6.20
C LEU A 418 15.49 31.37 -4.98
N THR A 419 16.05 32.50 -4.54
CA THR A 419 15.54 33.29 -3.41
C THR A 419 14.11 33.77 -3.68
N SER A 420 13.82 34.17 -4.92
CA SER A 420 12.50 34.60 -5.38
C SER A 420 11.47 33.47 -5.29
N ILE A 421 11.83 32.22 -5.63
CA ILE A 421 10.95 31.05 -5.47
C ILE A 421 10.72 30.75 -3.98
N GLU A 422 11.79 30.71 -3.18
CA GLU A 422 11.73 30.41 -1.76
C GLU A 422 10.87 31.41 -0.98
N THR A 423 11.05 32.71 -1.23
CA THR A 423 10.26 33.76 -0.58
C THR A 423 8.78 33.66 -0.94
N HIS A 424 8.46 33.35 -2.20
CA HIS A 424 7.07 33.16 -2.63
C HIS A 424 6.42 31.98 -1.91
N TYR A 425 7.02 30.79 -1.92
CA TYR A 425 6.43 29.63 -1.25
C TYR A 425 6.48 29.70 0.26
N ARG A 426 7.47 30.37 0.85
CA ARG A 426 7.47 30.63 2.30
C ARG A 426 6.25 31.45 2.75
N THR A 427 5.72 32.32 1.89
CA THR A 427 4.54 33.15 2.19
C THR A 427 3.22 32.50 1.77
N THR A 428 3.21 31.74 0.68
CA THR A 428 2.00 31.13 0.13
C THR A 428 1.73 29.70 0.62
N ASP A 429 2.77 28.90 0.87
CA ASP A 429 2.68 27.50 1.28
C ASP A 429 3.93 27.04 2.05
N LEU A 430 3.90 27.21 3.37
CA LEU A 430 5.04 26.94 4.24
C LEU A 430 5.46 25.46 4.23
N GLU A 431 4.52 24.53 4.14
CA GLU A 431 4.83 23.09 4.18
C GLU A 431 5.47 22.64 2.87
N PHE A 432 4.96 23.11 1.73
CA PHE A 432 5.64 22.87 0.44
C PHE A 432 7.03 23.50 0.40
N TYR A 433 7.21 24.71 0.93
CA TYR A 433 8.54 25.34 1.06
C TYR A 433 9.52 24.47 1.85
N LYS A 434 9.10 23.97 3.03
CA LYS A 434 9.94 23.08 3.86
C LYS A 434 10.32 21.80 3.09
N LEU A 435 9.35 21.18 2.42
CA LEU A 435 9.58 19.97 1.63
C LEU A 435 10.55 20.23 0.47
N MET A 436 10.30 21.26 -0.33
CA MET A 436 11.13 21.65 -1.48
C MET A 436 12.58 21.90 -1.04
N ARG A 437 12.76 22.67 0.03
CA ARG A 437 14.09 22.96 0.59
C ARG A 437 14.75 21.70 1.14
N TYR A 438 14.02 20.83 1.83
CA TYR A 438 14.56 19.57 2.33
C TYR A 438 15.05 18.66 1.20
N VAL A 439 14.22 18.46 0.17
CA VAL A 439 14.55 17.59 -0.98
C VAL A 439 15.80 18.08 -1.69
N VAL A 440 15.91 19.38 -1.99
CA VAL A 440 17.00 19.91 -2.80
C VAL A 440 18.25 20.27 -1.98
N SER A 441 18.08 20.94 -0.83
CA SER A 441 19.23 21.39 -0.03
C SER A 441 19.88 20.25 0.76
N TYR A 442 19.10 19.27 1.23
CA TYR A 442 19.62 18.16 2.03
C TYR A 442 19.65 16.86 1.22
N GLY A 443 18.49 16.43 0.69
CA GLY A 443 18.37 15.14 0.01
C GLY A 443 19.29 15.00 -1.20
N GLU A 444 19.18 15.90 -2.18
CA GLU A 444 20.00 15.86 -3.38
C GLU A 444 21.48 16.12 -3.10
N HIS A 445 21.80 17.03 -2.18
CA HIS A 445 23.19 17.37 -1.88
C HIS A 445 23.94 16.17 -1.28
N GLU A 446 23.35 15.53 -0.26
CA GLU A 446 23.90 14.32 0.36
C GLU A 446 23.95 13.17 -0.66
N TRP A 447 22.91 13.00 -1.48
CA TRP A 447 22.88 11.97 -2.51
C TRP A 447 23.99 12.17 -3.55
N LYS A 448 24.21 13.41 -4.02
CA LYS A 448 25.32 13.75 -4.92
C LYS A 448 26.66 13.41 -4.28
N TYR A 449 26.85 13.74 -3.01
CA TYR A 449 28.08 13.44 -2.28
C TYR A 449 28.31 11.92 -2.11
N LEU A 450 27.26 11.16 -1.78
CA LEU A 450 27.31 9.70 -1.70
C LEU A 450 27.62 9.06 -3.06
N LYS A 451 26.97 9.54 -4.12
CA LYS A 451 27.24 9.08 -5.49
C LYS A 451 28.67 9.39 -5.90
N LEU A 452 29.21 10.57 -5.55
CA LEU A 452 30.62 10.94 -5.80
C LEU A 452 31.60 10.02 -5.06
N LYS A 453 31.22 9.45 -3.92
CA LYS A 453 31.98 8.38 -3.26
C LYS A 453 31.79 7.00 -3.88
N GLN A 454 31.07 6.89 -5.01
CA GLN A 454 30.62 5.64 -5.62
C GLN A 454 29.87 4.75 -4.62
N PHE A 455 29.11 5.36 -3.71
CA PHE A 455 28.44 4.70 -2.60
C PHE A 455 29.36 3.86 -1.69
N ASN A 456 30.69 4.05 -1.77
CA ASN A 456 31.65 3.46 -0.84
C ASN A 456 31.68 4.30 0.44
N HIS A 457 30.86 3.94 1.42
CA HIS A 457 30.95 4.52 2.76
C HIS A 457 31.91 3.69 3.61
N PRO A 458 32.79 4.26 4.46
CA PRO A 458 33.62 3.46 5.37
C PRO A 458 32.81 2.58 6.34
N ALA A 459 31.52 2.91 6.50
CA ALA A 459 30.56 2.21 7.33
C ALA A 459 29.49 1.44 6.51
N THR A 460 29.71 1.07 5.24
CA THR A 460 28.69 0.30 4.48
C THR A 460 28.37 -1.02 5.18
N ASN A 461 29.38 -1.68 5.76
CA ASN A 461 29.16 -2.91 6.54
C ASN A 461 28.34 -2.64 7.81
N ASP A 462 28.51 -1.48 8.45
CA ASP A 462 27.73 -1.08 9.62
C ASP A 462 26.29 -0.73 9.22
N LEU A 463 26.07 -0.12 8.05
CA LEU A 463 24.75 0.18 7.50
C LEU A 463 24.03 -1.08 7.02
N ILE A 464 24.74 -2.02 6.40
CA ILE A 464 24.23 -3.34 6.01
C ILE A 464 23.83 -4.11 7.27
N SER A 465 24.68 -4.15 8.29
CA SER A 465 24.34 -4.81 9.56
C SER A 465 23.20 -4.11 10.30
N LEU A 466 23.07 -2.78 10.24
CA LEU A 466 21.92 -2.05 10.77
C LEU A 466 20.62 -2.34 9.99
N SER A 467 20.73 -2.44 8.66
CA SER A 467 19.62 -2.79 7.77
C SER A 467 19.15 -4.21 8.03
N ASP A 468 20.08 -5.18 8.08
CA ASP A 468 19.80 -6.58 8.38
C ASP A 468 19.25 -6.76 9.80
N PHE A 469 19.75 -6.01 10.78
CA PHE A 469 19.20 -5.98 12.13
C PHE A 469 17.77 -5.44 12.16
N LYS A 470 17.48 -4.37 11.41
CA LYS A 470 16.13 -3.81 11.29
C LYS A 470 15.18 -4.74 10.53
N LYS A 471 15.64 -5.40 9.47
CA LYS A 471 14.90 -6.41 8.70
C LYS A 471 14.55 -7.60 9.59
N ARG A 472 15.53 -8.17 10.30
CA ARG A 472 15.29 -9.23 11.30
C ARG A 472 14.30 -8.80 12.37
N LYS A 473 14.40 -7.58 12.91
CA LYS A 473 13.41 -7.06 13.86
C LYS A 473 12.01 -6.93 13.26
N ALA A 474 11.90 -6.55 11.99
CA ALA A 474 10.63 -6.46 11.29
C ALA A 474 10.05 -7.86 11.01
N GLU A 475 10.86 -8.81 10.57
CA GLU A 475 10.51 -10.23 10.38
C GLU A 475 10.11 -10.88 11.70
N GLU A 476 10.88 -10.70 12.78
CA GLU A 476 10.51 -11.13 14.14
C GLU A 476 9.22 -10.47 14.62
N HIS A 477 8.95 -9.22 14.24
CA HIS A 477 7.67 -8.56 14.55
C HIS A 477 6.51 -9.07 13.69
N LEU A 478 6.76 -9.47 12.45
CA LEU A 478 5.78 -10.07 11.54
C LEU A 478 5.48 -11.53 11.94
N GLU A 479 6.49 -12.32 12.32
CA GLU A 479 6.33 -13.65 12.89
C GLU A 479 5.55 -13.59 14.22
N LYS A 480 5.84 -12.60 15.08
CA LYS A 480 5.04 -12.33 16.29
C LYS A 480 3.64 -11.78 15.99
N CYS A 481 3.37 -11.25 14.80
CA CYS A 481 2.00 -10.87 14.40
C CYS A 481 1.13 -12.09 14.05
N HIS A 482 1.73 -13.26 13.84
CA HIS A 482 1.02 -14.52 13.61
C HIS A 482 0.69 -15.29 14.89
N ASP A 483 1.00 -14.77 16.07
CA ASP A 483 0.39 -15.25 17.31
C ASP A 483 -1.11 -14.97 17.23
N VAL A 484 -1.87 -15.98 16.81
CA VAL A 484 -3.33 -16.02 16.81
C VAL A 484 -3.78 -15.41 18.14
N LYS A 485 -4.37 -14.21 18.07
CA LYS A 485 -4.86 -13.49 19.26
C LYS A 485 -5.63 -14.50 20.11
N ARG A 486 -5.23 -14.64 21.38
CA ARG A 486 -5.92 -15.52 22.34
C ARG A 486 -7.43 -15.33 22.17
N PRO A 487 -8.22 -16.42 22.09
CA PRO A 487 -9.66 -16.30 21.86
C PRO A 487 -10.23 -15.31 22.86
N TYR A 488 -11.05 -14.37 22.35
CA TYR A 488 -11.65 -13.32 23.15
C TYR A 488 -12.22 -13.92 24.45
N THR A 489 -11.97 -13.26 25.58
CA THR A 489 -12.47 -13.69 26.91
C THR A 489 -13.99 -13.86 26.94
N HIS A 490 -14.69 -13.23 26.00
CA HIS A 490 -16.13 -13.31 25.81
C HIS A 490 -16.43 -13.96 24.46
N LYS A 491 -17.16 -15.09 24.47
CA LYS A 491 -17.53 -15.85 23.26
C LYS A 491 -18.25 -15.01 22.20
N MET A 492 -19.00 -13.99 22.60
CA MET A 492 -19.77 -13.11 21.71
C MET A 492 -19.11 -11.75 21.51
N GLY A 493 -17.79 -11.63 21.73
CA GLY A 493 -17.01 -10.40 21.54
C GLY A 493 -17.17 -9.34 22.65
N THR A 494 -18.36 -9.23 23.26
CA THR A 494 -18.60 -8.32 24.41
C THR A 494 -19.22 -9.04 25.60
N ALA A 495 -18.96 -8.52 26.80
CA ALA A 495 -19.54 -9.04 28.04
C ALA A 495 -21.07 -8.97 28.04
N LYS A 496 -21.66 -7.88 27.51
CA LYS A 496 -23.11 -7.71 27.44
C LYS A 496 -23.78 -8.78 26.57
N LEU A 497 -23.27 -9.01 25.36
CA LEU A 497 -23.82 -10.01 24.45
C LEU A 497 -23.66 -11.42 25.00
N THR A 498 -22.49 -11.74 25.56
CA THR A 498 -22.24 -13.06 26.15
C THR A 498 -23.18 -13.32 27.33
N LYS A 499 -23.46 -12.29 28.16
CA LYS A 499 -24.40 -12.40 29.28
C LYS A 499 -25.83 -12.68 28.81
N ILE A 500 -26.32 -11.98 27.79
CA ILE A 500 -27.66 -12.20 27.24
C ILE A 500 -27.78 -13.62 26.65
N TRP A 501 -26.79 -14.04 25.88
CA TRP A 501 -26.77 -15.37 25.28
C TRP A 501 -26.55 -16.52 26.26
N SER A 502 -26.08 -16.21 27.48
CA SER A 502 -25.96 -17.19 28.56
C SER A 502 -27.23 -17.35 29.42
N ILE A 503 -28.28 -16.58 29.14
CA ILE A 503 -29.57 -16.77 29.81
C ILE A 503 -30.09 -18.15 29.42
N LYS A 504 -30.31 -18.99 30.42
CA LYS A 504 -30.88 -20.30 30.20
C LYS A 504 -32.33 -20.10 29.72
N THR A 505 -32.66 -20.75 28.62
CA THR A 505 -34.00 -20.73 28.07
C THR A 505 -34.41 -22.17 27.88
N GLY A 506 -35.49 -22.59 28.54
CA GLY A 506 -35.99 -23.94 28.44
C GLY A 506 -37.40 -24.04 29.00
N LEU A 507 -38.17 -25.01 28.51
CA LEU A 507 -39.53 -25.30 28.98
C LEU A 507 -39.58 -25.57 30.49
N ASP A 508 -38.49 -26.10 31.06
CA ASP A 508 -38.38 -26.35 32.50
C ASP A 508 -38.23 -25.06 33.32
N GLU A 509 -37.66 -23.99 32.76
CA GLU A 509 -37.54 -22.70 33.46
C GLU A 509 -38.83 -21.88 33.41
N ILE A 510 -39.75 -22.21 32.50
CA ILE A 510 -41.07 -21.56 32.35
C ILE A 510 -42.12 -22.21 33.26
N LYS A 511 -41.83 -23.35 33.90
CA LYS A 511 -42.71 -23.99 34.90
C LYS A 511 -42.75 -23.15 36.18
N ASN A 512 -43.40 -21.99 36.11
CA ASN A 512 -43.86 -21.28 37.29
C ASN A 512 -44.87 -22.19 37.99
N LYS A 513 -44.52 -22.69 39.19
CA LYS A 513 -45.46 -23.34 40.09
C LYS A 513 -46.64 -22.37 40.27
N GLN A 514 -47.79 -22.69 39.71
CA GLN A 514 -49.01 -21.95 40.02
C GLN A 514 -49.25 -22.14 41.51
N VAL A 515 -49.17 -21.04 42.26
CA VAL A 515 -49.52 -21.02 43.68
C VAL A 515 -51.00 -21.39 43.78
N ASP A 516 -51.34 -22.24 44.75
CA ASP A 516 -52.72 -22.64 44.98
C ASP A 516 -53.58 -21.39 45.21
N ALA A 517 -54.65 -21.27 44.44
CA ALA A 517 -55.48 -20.08 44.42
C ALA A 517 -56.29 -19.95 45.72
N GLU A 518 -56.60 -21.05 46.40
CA GLU A 518 -57.32 -21.04 47.68
C GLU A 518 -56.42 -20.56 48.82
N GLU A 519 -55.23 -21.15 48.96
CA GLU A 519 -54.23 -20.74 49.98
C GLU A 519 -53.85 -19.25 49.85
N LYS A 520 -53.74 -18.78 48.60
CA LYS A 520 -53.45 -17.37 48.33
C LYS A 520 -54.63 -16.44 48.62
N LEU A 521 -55.87 -16.93 48.49
CA LEU A 521 -57.05 -16.16 48.86
C LEU A 521 -57.16 -16.01 50.38
N ASP A 522 -56.87 -17.08 51.12
CA ASP A 522 -56.83 -17.05 52.59
C ASP A 522 -55.73 -16.12 53.10
N SER A 523 -54.54 -16.16 52.50
CA SER A 523 -53.48 -15.19 52.81
C SER A 523 -53.92 -13.74 52.60
N TYR A 524 -54.67 -13.43 51.54
CA TYR A 524 -55.21 -12.09 51.36
C TYR A 524 -56.28 -11.72 52.39
N ARG A 525 -57.03 -12.70 52.90
CA ARG A 525 -58.03 -12.49 53.94
C ARG A 525 -57.36 -12.16 55.28
N ASP A 526 -56.30 -12.88 55.64
CA ASP A 526 -55.51 -12.61 56.84
C ASP A 526 -54.89 -11.21 56.79
N ASP A 527 -54.28 -10.84 55.65
CA ASP A 527 -53.72 -9.51 55.44
C ASP A 527 -54.78 -8.41 55.57
N LEU A 528 -55.98 -8.62 55.00
CA LEU A 528 -57.10 -7.69 55.15
C LEU A 528 -57.54 -7.53 56.62
N TYR A 529 -57.60 -8.63 57.38
CA TYR A 529 -57.96 -8.58 58.81
C TYR A 529 -57.01 -7.69 59.61
N PHE A 530 -55.69 -7.81 59.39
CA PHE A 530 -54.71 -6.94 60.04
C PHE A 530 -54.85 -5.48 59.60
N ILE A 531 -55.10 -5.23 58.31
CA ILE A 531 -55.32 -3.87 57.79
C ILE A 531 -56.58 -3.23 58.40
N PHE A 532 -57.68 -3.98 58.54
CA PHE A 532 -58.90 -3.49 59.19
C PHE A 532 -58.65 -3.10 60.65
N GLY A 533 -57.96 -3.93 61.43
CA GLY A 533 -57.60 -3.60 62.81
C GLY A 533 -56.73 -2.35 62.91
N ASN A 534 -55.76 -2.19 61.99
CA ASN A 534 -54.90 -1.00 61.93
C ASN A 534 -55.68 0.26 61.52
N LEU A 535 -56.63 0.14 60.59
CA LEU A 535 -57.50 1.25 60.18
C LEU A 535 -58.39 1.74 61.33
N GLU A 536 -58.93 0.83 62.13
CA GLU A 536 -59.77 1.16 63.28
C GLU A 536 -58.96 1.83 64.40
N GLY A 537 -57.78 1.29 64.72
CA GLY A 537 -56.84 1.91 65.66
C GLY A 537 -56.40 3.31 65.21
N LYS A 538 -56.16 3.49 63.91
CA LYS A 538 -55.77 4.80 63.34
C LYS A 538 -56.93 5.80 63.28
N LYS A 539 -58.18 5.35 63.12
CA LYS A 539 -59.37 6.23 63.25
C LYS A 539 -59.51 6.75 64.67
N GLN A 540 -59.38 5.89 65.68
CA GLN A 540 -59.44 6.30 67.10
C GLN A 540 -58.26 7.24 67.48
N GLU A 541 -57.06 6.99 66.94
CA GLU A 541 -55.91 7.88 67.11
C GLU A 541 -56.16 9.25 66.48
N LEU A 542 -56.86 9.32 65.33
CA LEU A 542 -57.23 10.59 64.68
C LEU A 542 -58.25 11.40 65.50
N GLU A 543 -59.22 10.72 66.12
CA GLU A 543 -60.27 11.34 66.95
C GLU A 543 -59.71 11.91 68.26
N THR A 544 -58.67 11.29 68.81
CA THR A 544 -58.03 11.69 70.08
C THR A 544 -56.77 12.57 69.91
N ALA A 545 -56.28 12.75 68.68
CA ALA A 545 -55.06 13.51 68.40
C ALA A 545 -55.24 15.03 68.54
N THR A 546 -54.19 15.70 69.05
CA THR A 546 -54.04 17.17 69.03
C THR A 546 -53.84 17.69 67.59
N GLU A 547 -54.19 18.96 67.31
CA GLU A 547 -54.20 19.54 65.95
C GLU A 547 -52.90 19.30 65.15
N ASP A 548 -51.73 19.36 65.81
CA ASP A 548 -50.44 19.16 65.16
C ASP A 548 -50.17 17.71 64.69
N LYS A 549 -50.84 16.70 65.27
CA LYS A 549 -50.67 15.28 64.91
C LYS A 549 -51.74 14.75 63.95
N LYS A 550 -52.85 15.48 63.77
CA LYS A 550 -53.95 15.07 62.88
C LYS A 550 -53.52 14.93 61.41
N SER A 551 -52.65 15.80 60.92
CA SER A 551 -52.14 15.77 59.54
C SER A 551 -51.40 14.45 59.20
N LYS A 552 -50.53 13.99 60.10
CA LYS A 552 -49.75 12.77 59.89
C LYS A 552 -50.62 11.52 60.00
N ALA A 553 -51.48 11.45 61.01
CA ALA A 553 -52.44 10.35 61.18
C ALA A 553 -53.44 10.27 60.01
N ALA A 554 -53.88 11.40 59.43
CA ALA A 554 -54.74 11.43 58.26
C ALA A 554 -54.07 10.85 57.00
N LYS A 555 -52.76 11.10 56.82
CA LYS A 555 -52.00 10.56 55.69
C LYS A 555 -51.80 9.04 55.82
N GLU A 556 -51.38 8.57 56.99
CA GLU A 556 -51.22 7.14 57.27
C GLU A 556 -52.55 6.37 57.12
N LEU A 557 -53.66 6.98 57.54
CA LEU A 557 -54.99 6.41 57.34
C LEU A 557 -55.36 6.29 55.86
N ASN A 558 -54.94 7.25 55.02
CA ASN A 558 -55.21 7.20 53.58
C ASN A 558 -54.34 6.15 52.87
N ASP A 559 -53.06 6.02 53.26
CA ASP A 559 -52.16 5.00 52.71
C ASP A 559 -52.68 3.58 53.03
N LEU A 560 -53.17 3.35 54.26
CA LEU A 560 -53.81 2.09 54.65
C LEU A 560 -55.12 1.82 53.89
N LYS A 561 -55.90 2.87 53.57
CA LYS A 561 -57.11 2.71 52.72
C LYS A 561 -56.74 2.28 51.30
N GLN A 562 -55.71 2.88 50.70
CA GLN A 562 -55.26 2.48 49.37
C GLN A 562 -54.71 1.05 49.35
N GLU A 563 -54.01 0.64 50.41
CA GLU A 563 -53.54 -0.74 50.55
C GLU A 563 -54.71 -1.71 50.70
N LYS A 564 -55.70 -1.40 51.54
CA LYS A 564 -56.96 -2.16 51.67
C LYS A 564 -57.63 -2.34 50.30
N ASP A 565 -57.80 -1.27 49.54
CA ASP A 565 -58.51 -1.30 48.27
C ASP A 565 -57.76 -2.12 47.22
N LEU A 566 -56.42 -2.01 47.16
CA LEU A 566 -55.59 -2.81 46.27
C LEU A 566 -55.65 -4.30 46.62
N LEU A 567 -55.64 -4.63 47.91
CA LEU A 567 -55.68 -6.01 48.38
C LEU A 567 -57.06 -6.64 48.14
N ASN A 568 -58.14 -5.89 48.41
CA ASN A 568 -59.51 -6.26 48.04
C ASN A 568 -59.65 -6.49 46.54
N TRP A 569 -59.04 -5.64 45.70
CA TRP A 569 -59.09 -5.83 44.26
C TRP A 569 -58.36 -7.10 43.80
N LYS A 570 -57.18 -7.39 44.37
CA LYS A 570 -56.43 -8.62 44.08
C LYS A 570 -57.20 -9.87 44.54
N SER A 571 -57.79 -9.83 45.74
CA SER A 571 -58.53 -10.94 46.31
C SER A 571 -59.84 -11.20 45.58
N LEU A 572 -60.60 -10.17 45.21
CA LEU A 572 -61.83 -10.33 44.41
C LEU A 572 -61.53 -10.87 43.00
N ARG A 573 -60.41 -10.47 42.38
CA ARG A 573 -59.98 -11.08 41.10
C ARG A 573 -59.70 -12.58 41.24
N LEU A 574 -59.08 -12.99 42.34
CA LEU A 574 -58.78 -14.39 42.62
C LEU A 574 -60.04 -15.18 43.02
N ALA A 575 -60.90 -14.60 43.85
CA ALA A 575 -62.19 -15.20 44.26
C ALA A 575 -63.12 -15.40 43.05
N ARG A 576 -63.08 -14.50 42.05
CA ARG A 576 -63.81 -14.68 40.79
C ARG A 576 -63.38 -15.96 40.06
N SER A 577 -62.07 -16.23 39.97
CA SER A 577 -61.58 -17.47 39.32
C SER A 577 -61.93 -18.73 40.10
N LEU A 578 -62.15 -18.63 41.41
CA LEU A 578 -62.58 -19.73 42.27
C LEU A 578 -64.10 -19.96 42.29
N GLY A 579 -64.87 -19.17 41.54
CA GLY A 579 -66.32 -19.36 41.41
C GLY A 579 -67.18 -18.62 42.43
N TYR A 580 -66.58 -17.81 43.33
CA TYR A 580 -67.32 -17.01 44.32
C TYR A 580 -68.09 -15.83 43.73
N TRP A 581 -68.05 -15.60 42.41
CA TRP A 581 -68.71 -14.49 41.72
C TRP A 581 -70.23 -14.42 41.93
N THR A 582 -70.88 -15.57 42.19
CA THR A 582 -72.32 -15.65 42.49
C THR A 582 -72.69 -14.95 43.79
N ARG A 583 -71.73 -14.74 44.70
CA ARG A 583 -71.89 -14.07 45.98
C ARG A 583 -71.45 -12.60 45.94
N PHE A 584 -71.05 -12.05 44.79
CA PHE A 584 -70.54 -10.68 44.72
C PHE A 584 -71.61 -9.61 44.99
N SER A 585 -72.91 -9.97 44.91
CA SER A 585 -73.98 -9.11 45.42
C SER A 585 -73.89 -8.86 46.92
N GLN A 586 -73.10 -9.68 47.63
CA GLN A 586 -72.80 -9.57 49.05
C GLN A 586 -71.53 -8.73 49.32
N VAL A 587 -70.95 -8.08 48.30
CA VAL A 587 -69.77 -7.22 48.46
C VAL A 587 -70.18 -5.76 48.26
N ASN A 588 -69.84 -4.89 49.20
CA ASN A 588 -69.96 -3.44 49.08
C ASN A 588 -68.60 -2.76 49.35
N GLU A 589 -68.54 -1.44 49.18
CA GLU A 589 -67.29 -0.66 49.34
C GLU A 589 -66.68 -0.76 50.75
N ASN A 590 -67.51 -1.02 51.77
CA ASN A 590 -67.05 -1.03 53.15
C ASN A 590 -66.56 -2.41 53.60
N VAL A 591 -67.36 -3.46 53.36
CA VAL A 591 -67.12 -4.85 53.78
C VAL A 591 -66.07 -5.55 52.89
N GLY A 592 -66.02 -5.24 51.59
CA GLY A 592 -65.02 -5.82 50.69
C GLY A 592 -65.10 -7.36 50.60
N LEU A 593 -63.95 -8.04 50.66
CA LEU A 593 -63.85 -9.49 50.47
C LEU A 593 -64.66 -10.32 51.49
N ASP A 594 -64.75 -9.89 52.74
CA ASP A 594 -65.41 -10.68 53.81
C ASP A 594 -66.92 -10.86 53.59
N GLY A 595 -67.53 -9.98 52.80
CA GLY A 595 -68.94 -10.09 52.42
C GLY A 595 -69.25 -11.34 51.59
N LEU A 596 -68.24 -11.96 50.95
CA LEU A 596 -68.40 -13.24 50.25
C LEU A 596 -68.57 -14.44 51.19
N PHE A 597 -68.16 -14.30 52.44
CA PHE A 597 -68.04 -15.39 53.41
C PHE A 597 -68.99 -15.25 54.60
N ASP A 598 -69.42 -14.03 54.93
CA ASP A 598 -70.38 -13.77 56.02
C ASP A 598 -71.48 -12.80 55.56
N ALA A 599 -72.66 -13.36 55.26
CA ALA A 599 -73.82 -12.61 54.75
C ALA A 599 -74.47 -11.70 55.81
N ASP A 600 -74.21 -11.95 57.10
CA ASP A 600 -74.80 -11.19 58.20
C ASP A 600 -74.08 -9.83 58.40
N LEU A 601 -72.89 -9.64 57.83
CA LEU A 601 -72.13 -8.39 57.89
C LEU A 601 -72.83 -7.23 57.16
N ILE A 602 -73.47 -7.52 56.03
CA ILE A 602 -74.18 -6.50 55.23
C ILE A 602 -75.48 -6.07 55.92
N LEU A 603 -76.18 -7.02 56.55
CA LEU A 603 -77.40 -6.74 57.31
C LEU A 603 -77.11 -5.93 58.58
N LYS A 604 -75.91 -6.07 59.17
CA LYS A 604 -75.44 -5.23 60.29
C LYS A 604 -75.05 -3.82 59.85
N GLU A 605 -74.48 -3.64 58.66
CA GLU A 605 -74.20 -2.32 58.08
C GLU A 605 -75.44 -1.56 57.61
N GLN A 606 -76.52 -2.25 57.21
CA GLN A 606 -77.76 -1.59 56.79
C GLN A 606 -78.65 -1.11 57.95
N ASN A 607 -78.39 -1.56 59.18
CA ASN A 607 -79.15 -1.22 60.40
C ASN A 607 -78.42 -0.25 61.36
N ASN A 608 -77.19 0.17 61.01
CA ASN A 608 -76.38 1.20 61.70
C ASN A 608 -76.14 2.38 60.74
#